data_AF-A0A5A9EMA0-F1
#
_entry.id   AF-A0A5A9EMA0-F1
#
_cell.length_a   1.000
_cell.length_b   1.000
_cell.length_c   1.000
_cell.angle_alpha   90.00
_cell.angle_beta   90.00
_cell.angle_gamma   90.00
#
_symmetry.space_group_name_H-M   'P 1'
#
loop_
_entity.id
_entity.type
_entity.pdbx_description
1 polymer ?
#
loop_
_entity_poly.entity_id
_entity_poly.type
_entity_poly.pdbx_seq_one_letter_code
_entity_poly.pdbx_strand_id
1 'polypeptide(L)'
;MHMRVDGAAKPIMPTPLRSRLTVPRCLLAAPGSFIRAAVGGDCVNWAPEHSVRQSKFGIIIMPRQPQSEEQRDSVQRRILSAAQDLFDAAGIEAVSMRALGARVGLSASALYAYFPTKRDLLRALWWDAVSELHLRMQNISDSESDPVAAIRAIGRAYAEFAAENPVRFNVLFIVDRGELAEELKSSGVRAAAYELFRQRVAEAIERRRLRPGDPDLAAQTLWAGIHGVLTLTNSSASFPFLPSTLLIDSVMDAILAGLNAASTDERAGGKAVRVKAVVRKVHGPTPDGHSQRAGTSAEE
;
A
#
# COMPACT_ATOMS: atom_id res chain seq x y z
N MET A 1 -1.14 58.10 54.55
CA MET A 1 -0.27 58.26 53.36
C MET A 1 -0.82 57.28 52.31
N HIS A 2 -1.93 57.56 51.61
CA HIS A 2 -2.04 58.34 50.35
C HIS A 2 -0.93 57.95 49.36
N MET A 3 -1.19 57.39 48.17
CA MET A 3 -2.20 57.78 47.17
C MET A 3 -2.79 56.60 46.37
N ARG A 4 -4.09 56.75 46.03
CA ARG A 4 -4.77 56.18 44.85
C ARG A 4 -4.29 56.89 43.58
N VAL A 5 -4.32 56.22 42.42
CA VAL A 5 -4.99 56.77 41.21
C VAL A 5 -5.56 55.62 40.37
N ASP A 6 -6.83 55.80 39.99
CA ASP A 6 -7.68 55.00 39.11
C ASP A 6 -7.26 55.04 37.62
N GLY A 7 -7.80 54.12 36.80
CA GLY A 7 -7.72 54.27 35.35
C GLY A 7 -8.28 53.11 34.51
N ALA A 8 -9.59 52.89 34.55
CA ALA A 8 -10.30 52.08 33.57
C ALA A 8 -10.58 52.88 32.29
N ALA A 9 -10.28 52.33 31.11
CA ALA A 9 -10.78 52.86 29.84
C ALA A 9 -11.06 51.72 28.83
N LYS A 10 -12.33 51.67 28.39
CA LYS A 10 -12.90 50.76 27.39
C LYS A 10 -12.38 51.09 25.97
N PRO A 11 -12.40 50.12 25.04
CA PRO A 11 -12.04 50.37 23.64
C PRO A 11 -13.14 51.13 22.92
N ILE A 12 -12.77 52.23 22.24
CA ILE A 12 -13.64 53.00 21.35
C ILE A 12 -13.48 52.44 19.93
N MET A 13 -14.56 51.87 19.42
CA MET A 13 -14.76 51.55 18.01
C MET A 13 -14.99 52.83 17.20
N PRO A 14 -14.41 53.00 16.01
CA PRO A 14 -14.91 53.95 15.02
C PRO A 14 -15.96 53.30 14.10
N THR A 15 -17.20 53.81 14.14
CA THR A 15 -18.27 53.59 13.14
C THR A 15 -18.03 54.44 11.87
N PRO A 16 -18.65 54.13 10.71
CA PRO A 16 -17.97 54.09 9.43
C PRO A 16 -18.29 55.29 8.51
N LEU A 17 -17.29 55.69 7.72
CA LEU A 17 -17.50 56.50 6.53
C LEU A 17 -17.95 55.61 5.37
N ARG A 18 -19.16 55.89 4.88
CA ARG A 18 -19.73 55.33 3.65
C ARG A 18 -18.95 55.88 2.44
N SER A 19 -18.35 55.00 1.66
CA SER A 19 -18.19 55.21 0.22
C SER A 19 -18.54 53.91 -0.51
N ARG A 20 -19.53 54.02 -1.38
CA ARG A 20 -20.01 52.96 -2.26
C ARG A 20 -18.93 52.70 -3.31
N LEU A 21 -18.48 51.47 -3.47
CA LEU A 21 -18.06 50.90 -4.75
C LEU A 21 -18.17 49.37 -4.66
N THR A 22 -18.84 48.83 -5.67
CA THR A 22 -19.40 47.48 -5.76
C THR A 22 -18.30 46.45 -6.02
N VAL A 23 -18.23 45.39 -5.20
CA VAL A 23 -17.28 44.28 -5.34
C VAL A 23 -17.89 43.21 -6.25
N PRO A 24 -17.23 42.79 -7.35
CA PRO A 24 -17.58 41.57 -8.06
C PRO A 24 -17.11 40.34 -7.28
N ARG A 25 -18.04 39.42 -7.09
CA ARG A 25 -17.92 38.17 -6.34
C ARG A 25 -17.21 37.11 -7.19
N CYS A 26 -15.93 36.84 -6.93
CA CYS A 26 -15.22 35.68 -7.48
C CYS A 26 -14.44 34.91 -6.40
N LEU A 27 -14.90 33.66 -6.22
CA LEU A 27 -14.20 32.44 -5.82
C LEU A 27 -13.48 32.32 -4.47
N LEU A 28 -14.07 31.46 -3.64
CA LEU A 28 -13.35 30.54 -2.76
C LEU A 28 -12.48 29.60 -3.62
N ALA A 29 -11.18 29.52 -3.30
CA ALA A 29 -10.28 28.47 -3.77
C ALA A 29 -9.95 27.53 -2.60
N ALA A 30 -10.03 26.22 -2.83
CA ALA A 30 -9.50 25.16 -1.97
C ALA A 30 -8.09 24.75 -2.48
N PRO A 31 -7.23 24.14 -1.64
CA PRO A 31 -5.78 24.11 -1.83
C PRO A 31 -5.31 22.92 -2.68
N GLY A 32 -4.27 23.15 -3.50
CA GLY A 32 -3.56 22.08 -4.21
C GLY A 32 -3.44 22.30 -5.72
N SER A 33 -2.87 23.42 -6.15
CA SER A 33 -2.41 23.60 -7.53
C SER A 33 -1.33 24.67 -7.59
N PHE A 34 -0.20 24.31 -8.19
CA PHE A 34 0.97 25.17 -8.39
C PHE A 34 0.60 26.45 -9.16
N ILE A 35 0.98 27.60 -8.59
CA ILE A 35 0.85 28.91 -9.21
C ILE A 35 1.90 29.03 -10.33
N ARG A 36 1.45 29.09 -11.59
CA ARG A 36 2.23 29.71 -12.67
C ARG A 36 1.96 31.21 -12.61
N ALA A 37 3.00 31.99 -12.31
CA ALA A 37 2.97 33.44 -12.44
C ALA A 37 2.76 33.82 -13.92
N ALA A 38 1.70 34.58 -14.21
CA ALA A 38 1.53 35.28 -15.47
C ALA A 38 1.69 36.77 -15.18
N VAL A 39 2.81 37.34 -15.64
CA VAL A 39 3.03 38.79 -15.69
C VAL A 39 2.52 39.26 -17.05
N GLY A 40 1.50 40.12 -17.03
CA GLY A 40 1.19 41.08 -18.10
C GLY A 40 0.35 40.57 -19.27
N GLY A 41 -0.79 41.24 -19.48
CA GLY A 41 -1.35 41.48 -20.81
C GLY A 41 -2.43 40.51 -21.27
N ASP A 42 -3.68 40.98 -21.17
CA ASP A 42 -4.77 40.76 -22.11
C ASP A 42 -5.48 39.40 -22.15
N CYS A 43 -6.67 39.39 -21.54
CA CYS A 43 -7.73 38.43 -21.82
C CYS A 43 -8.31 38.75 -23.21
N VAL A 44 -7.80 38.09 -24.25
CA VAL A 44 -8.45 38.06 -25.57
C VAL A 44 -9.05 36.68 -25.79
N ASN A 45 -10.37 36.66 -25.96
CA ASN A 45 -11.12 35.51 -26.46
C ASN A 45 -10.45 34.97 -27.73
N TRP A 46 -9.98 33.72 -27.69
CA TRP A 46 -9.56 33.01 -28.90
C TRP A 46 -10.08 31.58 -28.91
N ALA A 47 -11.14 31.36 -29.68
CA ALA A 47 -11.36 30.16 -30.47
C ALA A 47 -12.41 30.49 -31.56
N PRO A 48 -12.38 29.88 -32.75
CA PRO A 48 -11.23 29.30 -33.44
C PRO A 48 -11.27 29.59 -34.96
N GLU A 49 -10.15 29.91 -35.58
CA GLU A 49 -9.98 29.66 -37.01
C GLU A 49 -8.61 29.01 -37.23
N HIS A 50 -8.60 28.03 -38.14
CA HIS A 50 -7.46 27.31 -38.71
C HIS A 50 -7.35 25.80 -38.41
N SER A 51 -7.81 25.07 -39.44
CA SER A 51 -7.39 23.75 -39.92
C SER A 51 -8.21 22.52 -39.55
N VAL A 52 -9.51 22.57 -39.87
CA VAL A 52 -10.15 21.37 -40.40
C VAL A 52 -9.53 21.09 -41.78
N ARG A 53 -8.52 20.20 -41.86
CA ARG A 53 -8.16 19.58 -43.14
C ARG A 53 -9.36 18.76 -43.61
N GLN A 54 -10.10 19.27 -44.59
CA GLN A 54 -11.17 18.52 -45.23
C GLN A 54 -10.57 17.31 -45.95
N SER A 55 -10.80 16.13 -45.41
CA SER A 55 -10.70 14.88 -46.16
C SER A 55 -11.75 14.91 -47.29
N LYS A 56 -11.36 14.51 -48.51
CA LYS A 56 -12.27 14.35 -49.67
C LYS A 56 -13.43 13.38 -49.43
N PHE A 57 -13.38 12.61 -48.34
CA PHE A 57 -14.49 11.87 -47.80
C PHE A 57 -14.85 12.51 -46.46
N GLY A 58 -16.08 13.03 -46.32
CA GLY A 58 -16.57 13.81 -45.18
C GLY A 58 -16.63 13.07 -43.85
N ILE A 59 -15.50 12.58 -43.37
CA ILE A 59 -15.31 11.99 -42.05
C ILE A 59 -14.63 13.05 -41.20
N ILE A 60 -15.41 13.65 -40.30
CA ILE A 60 -14.88 14.49 -39.23
C ILE A 60 -14.18 13.54 -38.24
N ILE A 61 -12.85 13.46 -38.30
CA ILE A 61 -12.07 12.80 -37.24
C ILE A 61 -12.01 13.79 -36.07
N MET A 62 -12.96 13.69 -35.14
CA MET A 62 -12.81 14.40 -33.87
C MET A 62 -11.60 13.80 -33.14
N PRO A 63 -10.65 14.63 -32.66
CA PRO A 63 -9.57 14.14 -31.83
C PRO A 63 -10.19 13.52 -30.57
N ARG A 64 -9.82 12.27 -30.27
CA ARG A 64 -10.26 11.58 -29.06
C ARG A 64 -9.85 12.46 -27.88
N GLN A 65 -10.82 13.00 -27.16
CA GLN A 65 -10.52 13.85 -26.01
C GLN A 65 -9.66 13.06 -25.01
N PRO A 66 -8.62 13.68 -24.42
CA PRO A 66 -7.83 13.01 -23.40
C PRO A 66 -8.77 12.55 -22.29
N GLN A 67 -8.69 11.26 -21.93
CA GLN A 67 -9.51 10.72 -20.84
C GLN A 67 -9.21 11.50 -19.56
N SER A 68 -10.24 11.80 -18.77
CA SER A 68 -10.02 12.34 -17.44
C SER A 68 -9.27 11.31 -16.58
N GLU A 69 -8.53 11.78 -15.58
CA GLU A 69 -7.81 10.91 -14.65
C GLU A 69 -8.76 9.91 -13.97
N GLU A 70 -9.95 10.36 -13.60
CA GLU A 70 -11.02 9.52 -13.04
C GLU A 70 -11.50 8.40 -14.00
N GLN A 71 -11.63 8.71 -15.29
CA GLN A 71 -11.98 7.71 -16.31
C GLN A 71 -10.86 6.68 -16.47
N ARG A 72 -9.60 7.13 -16.42
CA ARG A 72 -8.43 6.25 -16.50
C ARG A 72 -8.38 5.29 -15.32
N ASP A 73 -8.58 5.80 -14.10
CA ASP A 73 -8.57 5.00 -12.86
C ASP A 73 -9.73 3.99 -12.81
N SER A 74 -10.91 4.40 -13.29
CA SER A 74 -12.06 3.50 -13.43
C SER A 74 -11.75 2.33 -14.37
N VAL A 75 -11.12 2.60 -15.51
CA VAL A 75 -10.70 1.54 -16.44
C VAL A 75 -9.61 0.65 -15.85
N GLN A 76 -8.62 1.23 -15.15
CA GLN A 76 -7.58 0.44 -14.48
C GLN A 76 -8.17 -0.51 -13.43
N ARG A 77 -9.11 -0.04 -12.61
CA ARG A 77 -9.81 -0.89 -11.63
C ARG A 77 -10.57 -2.04 -12.29
N ARG A 78 -11.26 -1.78 -13.40
CA ARG A 78 -11.93 -2.83 -14.18
C ARG A 78 -10.96 -3.86 -14.75
N ILE A 79 -9.79 -3.42 -15.22
CA ILE A 79 -8.74 -4.32 -15.71
C ILE A 79 -8.18 -5.17 -14.56
N LEU A 80 -7.91 -4.56 -13.40
CA LEU A 80 -7.40 -5.28 -12.24
C LEU A 80 -8.41 -6.32 -11.73
N SER A 81 -9.70 -5.97 -11.63
CA SER A 81 -10.75 -6.92 -11.27
C SER A 81 -10.85 -8.08 -12.27
N ALA A 82 -10.81 -7.81 -13.58
CA ALA A 82 -10.80 -8.88 -14.58
C ALA A 82 -9.54 -9.75 -14.52
N ALA A 83 -8.40 -9.17 -14.15
CA ALA A 83 -7.15 -9.89 -13.94
C ALA A 83 -7.23 -10.80 -12.72
N GLN A 84 -7.80 -10.32 -11.62
CA GLN A 84 -8.07 -11.11 -10.42
C GLN A 84 -8.94 -12.31 -10.78
N ASP A 85 -10.07 -12.10 -11.44
CA ASP A 85 -10.95 -13.22 -11.77
C ASP A 85 -10.30 -14.27 -12.72
N LEU A 86 -9.40 -13.86 -13.63
CA LEU A 86 -8.66 -14.79 -14.50
C LEU A 86 -7.61 -15.56 -13.71
N PHE A 87 -6.95 -14.85 -12.80
CA PHE A 87 -6.00 -15.42 -11.88
C PHE A 87 -6.68 -16.44 -10.95
N ASP A 88 -7.90 -16.15 -10.50
CA ASP A 88 -8.72 -17.00 -9.63
C ASP A 88 -9.14 -18.31 -10.32
N ALA A 89 -9.55 -18.21 -11.58
CA ALA A 89 -10.07 -19.36 -12.31
C ALA A 89 -8.99 -20.33 -12.78
N ALA A 90 -7.79 -19.85 -13.14
CA ALA A 90 -6.80 -20.67 -13.84
C ALA A 90 -5.34 -20.30 -13.56
N GLY A 91 -5.09 -19.50 -12.51
CA GLY A 91 -3.74 -19.16 -12.05
C GLY A 91 -2.99 -18.14 -12.91
N ILE A 92 -1.70 -17.96 -12.62
CA ILE A 92 -0.85 -16.91 -13.20
C ILE A 92 -0.75 -16.96 -14.73
N GLU A 93 -0.72 -18.16 -15.28
CA GLU A 93 -0.52 -18.36 -16.71
C GLU A 93 -1.75 -17.97 -17.53
N ALA A 94 -2.95 -18.04 -16.94
CA ALA A 94 -4.18 -17.63 -17.60
C ALA A 94 -4.31 -16.11 -17.76
N VAL A 95 -3.60 -15.34 -16.93
CA VAL A 95 -3.58 -13.87 -17.02
C VAL A 95 -2.72 -13.44 -18.20
N SER A 96 -3.37 -13.23 -19.34
CA SER A 96 -2.77 -12.70 -20.57
C SER A 96 -3.50 -11.44 -21.04
N MET A 97 -2.80 -10.55 -21.74
CA MET A 97 -3.41 -9.34 -22.31
C MET A 97 -4.57 -9.66 -23.26
N ARG A 98 -4.51 -10.80 -23.96
CA ARG A 98 -5.60 -11.26 -24.83
C ARG A 98 -6.82 -11.69 -24.03
N ALA A 99 -6.64 -12.51 -22.98
CA ALA A 99 -7.73 -12.96 -22.12
C ALA A 99 -8.37 -11.79 -21.37
N LEU A 100 -7.55 -10.86 -20.87
CA LEU A 100 -8.01 -9.62 -20.24
C LEU A 100 -8.84 -8.78 -21.21
N GLY A 101 -8.33 -8.57 -22.42
CA GLY A 101 -8.99 -7.74 -23.43
C GLY A 101 -10.38 -8.27 -23.76
N ALA A 102 -10.49 -9.58 -23.97
CA ALA A 102 -11.77 -10.25 -24.19
C ALA A 102 -12.75 -10.05 -23.02
N ARG A 103 -12.25 -10.06 -21.77
CA ARG A 103 -13.08 -9.94 -20.56
C ARG A 103 -13.54 -8.51 -20.28
N VAL A 104 -12.71 -7.50 -20.53
CA VAL A 104 -13.05 -6.09 -20.26
C VAL A 104 -13.60 -5.33 -21.47
N GLY A 105 -13.65 -5.97 -22.64
CA GLY A 105 -14.10 -5.36 -23.89
C GLY A 105 -13.08 -4.38 -24.49
N LEU A 106 -11.79 -4.59 -24.26
CA LEU A 106 -10.69 -3.78 -24.81
C LEU A 106 -9.82 -4.62 -25.73
N SER A 107 -9.21 -4.00 -26.75
CA SER A 107 -8.18 -4.69 -27.52
C SER A 107 -6.93 -4.91 -26.66
N ALA A 108 -6.16 -5.97 -26.95
CA ALA A 108 -4.89 -6.22 -26.28
C ALA A 108 -3.95 -5.00 -26.39
N SER A 109 -3.92 -4.34 -27.56
CA SER A 109 -3.17 -3.11 -27.78
C SER A 109 -3.60 -1.96 -26.87
N ALA A 110 -4.91 -1.79 -26.61
CA ALA A 110 -5.40 -0.75 -25.71
C ALA A 110 -5.02 -1.00 -24.26
N LEU A 111 -4.93 -2.26 -23.82
CA LEU A 111 -4.52 -2.60 -22.45
C LEU A 111 -3.08 -2.21 -22.15
N TYR A 112 -2.18 -2.25 -23.15
CA TYR A 112 -0.79 -1.81 -22.99
C TYR A 112 -0.65 -0.32 -22.64
N ALA A 113 -1.65 0.52 -22.92
CA ALA A 113 -1.67 1.91 -22.48
C ALA A 113 -1.88 2.07 -20.96
N TYR A 114 -2.47 1.06 -20.31
CA TYR A 114 -2.73 1.04 -18.86
C TYR A 114 -1.67 0.23 -18.11
N PHE A 115 -1.30 -0.93 -18.67
CA PHE A 115 -0.30 -1.85 -18.12
C PHE A 115 0.66 -2.26 -19.24
N PRO A 116 1.80 -1.56 -19.39
CA PRO A 116 2.76 -1.80 -20.48
C PRO A 116 3.30 -3.23 -20.53
N THR A 117 3.33 -3.92 -19.40
CA THR A 117 3.75 -5.32 -19.31
C THR A 117 2.85 -6.11 -18.36
N LYS A 118 2.85 -7.45 -18.51
CA LYS A 118 2.25 -8.36 -17.52
C LYS A 118 2.84 -8.13 -16.13
N ARG A 119 4.12 -7.74 -16.05
CA ARG A 119 4.81 -7.39 -14.80
C ARG A 119 4.18 -6.19 -14.11
N ASP A 120 3.84 -5.14 -14.86
CA ASP A 120 3.17 -3.94 -14.31
C ASP A 120 1.77 -4.25 -13.78
N LEU A 121 1.04 -5.14 -14.46
CA LEU A 121 -0.25 -5.62 -13.99
C LEU A 121 -0.12 -6.39 -12.67
N LEU A 122 0.84 -7.32 -12.59
CA LEU A 122 1.08 -8.11 -11.37
C LEU A 122 1.54 -7.24 -10.20
N ARG A 123 2.37 -6.23 -10.48
CA ARG A 123 2.75 -5.23 -9.49
C ARG A 123 1.53 -4.49 -8.93
N ALA A 124 0.64 -4.06 -9.80
CA ALA A 124 -0.58 -3.35 -9.38
C ALA A 124 -1.52 -4.26 -8.58
N LEU A 125 -1.66 -5.53 -8.97
CA LEU A 125 -2.42 -6.53 -8.19
C LEU A 125 -1.81 -6.77 -6.80
N TRP A 126 -0.48 -6.85 -6.72
CA TRP A 126 0.21 -6.97 -5.43
C TRP A 126 0.00 -5.73 -4.56
N TRP A 127 0.13 -4.54 -5.14
CA TRP A 127 -0.04 -3.28 -4.43
C TRP A 127 -1.45 -3.16 -3.85
N ASP A 128 -2.45 -3.47 -4.66
CA ASP A 128 -3.85 -3.50 -4.25
C ASP A 128 -4.09 -4.46 -3.07
N ALA A 129 -3.60 -5.71 -3.18
CA ALA A 129 -3.72 -6.72 -2.15
C ALA A 129 -3.03 -6.32 -0.82
N VAL A 130 -1.78 -5.84 -0.88
CA VAL A 130 -1.03 -5.48 0.33
C VAL A 130 -1.57 -4.20 0.97
N SER A 131 -2.08 -3.26 0.15
CA SER A 131 -2.66 -2.01 0.65
C SER A 131 -3.97 -2.27 1.39
N GLU A 132 -4.83 -3.13 0.84
CA GLU A 132 -6.06 -3.53 1.52
C GLU A 132 -5.77 -4.22 2.86
N LEU A 133 -4.83 -5.18 2.86
CA LEU A 133 -4.44 -5.88 4.09
C LEU A 133 -3.86 -4.90 5.13
N HIS A 134 -2.99 -3.99 4.70
CA HIS A 134 -2.44 -2.94 5.56
C HIS A 134 -3.54 -2.07 6.17
N LEU A 135 -4.52 -1.61 5.38
CA LEU A 135 -5.64 -0.80 5.87
C LEU A 135 -6.51 -1.57 6.87
N ARG A 136 -6.81 -2.86 6.62
CA ARG A 136 -7.54 -3.71 7.58
C ARG A 136 -6.78 -3.79 8.91
N MET A 137 -5.46 -4.03 8.86
CA MET A 137 -4.60 -4.10 10.06
C MET A 137 -4.48 -2.77 10.80
N GLN A 138 -4.39 -1.66 10.06
CA GLN A 138 -4.34 -0.31 10.63
C GLN A 138 -5.63 0.02 11.37
N ASN A 139 -6.79 -0.17 10.73
CA ASN A 139 -8.09 0.10 11.36
C ASN A 139 -8.28 -0.68 12.67
N ILE A 140 -7.84 -1.94 12.71
CA ILE A 140 -7.87 -2.76 13.93
C ILE A 140 -6.90 -2.19 14.98
N SER A 141 -5.68 -1.84 14.58
CA SER A 141 -4.67 -1.28 15.49
C SER A 141 -5.11 0.06 16.10
N ASP A 142 -5.83 0.87 15.34
CA ASP A 142 -6.31 2.19 15.77
C ASP A 142 -7.55 2.11 16.69
N SER A 143 -8.35 1.04 16.56
CA SER A 143 -9.60 0.89 17.29
C SER A 143 -9.52 -0.04 18.51
N GLU A 144 -8.58 -0.99 18.55
CA GLU A 144 -8.46 -1.95 19.64
C GLU A 144 -7.36 -1.55 20.64
N SER A 145 -7.79 -1.34 21.88
CA SER A 145 -6.93 -0.86 22.98
C SER A 145 -6.17 -1.95 23.71
N ASP A 146 -6.69 -3.19 23.78
CA ASP A 146 -5.93 -4.33 24.33
C ASP A 146 -5.02 -4.90 23.25
N PRO A 147 -3.69 -4.81 23.39
CA PRO A 147 -2.77 -5.27 22.35
C PRO A 147 -2.91 -6.78 22.06
N VAL A 148 -3.31 -7.60 23.03
CA VAL A 148 -3.56 -9.04 22.79
C VAL A 148 -4.82 -9.25 21.94
N ALA A 149 -5.87 -8.48 22.19
CA ALA A 149 -7.07 -8.49 21.37
C ALA A 149 -6.77 -8.01 19.93
N ALA A 150 -5.96 -6.95 19.79
CA ALA A 150 -5.54 -6.43 18.49
C ALA A 150 -4.74 -7.48 17.68
N ILE A 151 -3.78 -8.16 18.32
CA ILE A 151 -2.99 -9.25 17.72
C ILE A 151 -3.91 -10.36 17.17
N ARG A 152 -4.92 -10.76 17.94
CA ARG A 152 -5.91 -11.78 17.52
C ARG A 152 -6.77 -11.29 16.36
N ALA A 153 -7.28 -10.06 16.45
CA ALA A 153 -8.11 -9.46 15.42
C ALA A 153 -7.33 -9.30 14.10
N ILE A 154 -6.07 -8.88 14.15
CA ILE A 154 -5.19 -8.82 12.97
C ILE A 154 -5.00 -10.22 12.35
N GLY A 155 -4.74 -11.25 13.18
CA GLY A 155 -4.63 -12.62 12.71
C GLY A 155 -5.89 -13.10 11.99
N ARG A 156 -7.07 -12.85 12.56
CA ARG A 156 -8.36 -13.19 11.94
C ARG A 156 -8.62 -12.41 10.66
N ALA A 157 -8.38 -11.10 10.65
CA ALA A 157 -8.56 -10.27 9.45
C ALA A 157 -7.66 -10.74 8.30
N TYR A 158 -6.46 -11.23 8.60
CA TYR A 158 -5.58 -11.83 7.60
C TYR A 158 -6.13 -13.18 7.10
N ALA A 159 -6.69 -14.00 7.98
CA ALA A 159 -7.35 -15.26 7.61
C ALA A 159 -8.59 -15.04 6.74
N GLU A 160 -9.41 -14.04 7.08
CA GLU A 160 -10.57 -13.61 6.32
C GLU A 160 -10.16 -13.10 4.94
N PHE A 161 -9.15 -12.23 4.86
CA PHE A 161 -8.61 -11.77 3.59
C PHE A 161 -8.15 -12.94 2.71
N ALA A 162 -7.46 -13.92 3.29
CA ALA A 162 -7.00 -15.11 2.58
C ALA A 162 -8.15 -16.05 2.17
N ALA A 163 -9.21 -16.16 2.97
CA ALA A 163 -10.37 -16.99 2.65
C ALA A 163 -11.29 -16.35 1.60
N GLU A 164 -11.51 -15.04 1.69
CA GLU A 164 -12.25 -14.23 0.73
C GLU A 164 -11.52 -14.12 -0.61
N ASN A 165 -10.18 -14.09 -0.56
CA ASN A 165 -9.34 -13.89 -1.73
C ASN A 165 -8.14 -14.87 -1.75
N PRO A 166 -8.35 -16.19 -1.86
CA PRO A 166 -7.29 -17.23 -1.85
C PRO A 166 -6.13 -16.93 -2.79
N VAL A 167 -6.49 -16.33 -3.90
CA VAL A 167 -5.61 -16.10 -5.03
C VAL A 167 -4.93 -14.73 -4.91
N ARG A 168 -5.59 -13.67 -4.43
CA ARG A 168 -4.90 -12.41 -4.06
C ARG A 168 -3.91 -12.63 -2.91
N PHE A 169 -4.22 -13.53 -1.98
CA PHE A 169 -3.26 -13.99 -0.98
C PHE A 169 -2.02 -14.63 -1.62
N ASN A 170 -2.18 -15.48 -2.63
CA ASN A 170 -1.05 -16.05 -3.37
C ASN A 170 -0.18 -14.98 -4.05
N VAL A 171 -0.77 -13.90 -4.58
CA VAL A 171 -0.01 -12.79 -5.17
C VAL A 171 1.00 -12.22 -4.18
N LEU A 172 0.67 -12.15 -2.88
CA LEU A 172 1.58 -11.65 -1.85
C LEU A 172 2.89 -12.45 -1.74
N PHE A 173 2.90 -13.72 -2.16
CA PHE A 173 4.06 -14.62 -2.10
C PHE A 173 4.69 -14.93 -3.46
N ILE A 174 3.93 -14.83 -4.55
CA ILE A 174 4.45 -15.05 -5.90
C ILE A 174 5.52 -14.02 -6.24
N VAL A 175 5.36 -12.79 -5.73
CA VAL A 175 6.35 -11.74 -5.98
C VAL A 175 7.65 -11.94 -5.20
N ASP A 176 7.71 -12.81 -4.20
CA ASP A 176 8.98 -13.16 -3.55
C ASP A 176 9.92 -13.99 -4.45
N ARG A 177 9.48 -14.35 -5.67
CA ARG A 177 10.23 -15.16 -6.63
C ARG A 177 10.44 -14.39 -7.94
N GLY A 178 11.65 -13.89 -8.17
CA GLY A 178 12.06 -13.24 -9.42
C GLY A 178 12.40 -11.76 -9.30
N GLU A 179 12.59 -11.08 -10.43
CA GLU A 179 13.05 -9.67 -10.50
C GLU A 179 12.13 -8.66 -9.81
N LEU A 180 10.84 -8.99 -9.65
CA LEU A 180 9.85 -8.12 -9.00
C LEU A 180 9.99 -8.14 -7.46
N ALA A 181 10.70 -9.13 -6.89
CA ALA A 181 10.86 -9.30 -5.45
C ALA A 181 11.62 -8.13 -4.81
N GLU A 182 12.77 -7.75 -5.37
CA GLU A 182 13.60 -6.68 -4.82
C GLU A 182 12.90 -5.32 -4.92
N GLU A 183 12.22 -5.08 -6.04
CA GLU A 183 11.43 -3.87 -6.25
C GLU A 183 10.32 -3.75 -5.19
N LEU A 184 9.52 -4.80 -4.99
CA LEU A 184 8.42 -4.75 -4.03
C LEU A 184 8.87 -4.82 -2.57
N LYS A 185 10.00 -5.46 -2.25
CA LYS A 185 10.62 -5.36 -0.93
C LYS A 185 10.94 -3.91 -0.57
N SER A 186 11.46 -3.13 -1.53
CA SER A 186 11.79 -1.72 -1.33
C SER A 186 10.58 -0.79 -1.21
N SER A 187 9.37 -1.25 -1.57
CA SER A 187 8.13 -0.45 -1.46
C SER A 187 7.74 -0.09 -0.03
N GLY A 188 8.22 -0.84 0.97
CA GLY A 188 7.94 -0.60 2.38
C GLY A 188 6.54 -1.00 2.86
N VAL A 189 5.53 -1.14 1.99
CA VAL A 189 4.13 -1.39 2.43
C VAL A 189 3.98 -2.73 3.16
N ARG A 190 4.62 -3.80 2.67
CA ARG A 190 4.65 -5.09 3.38
C ARG A 190 5.37 -4.98 4.74
N ALA A 191 6.45 -4.21 4.79
CA ALA A 191 7.16 -3.94 6.05
C ALA A 191 6.28 -3.12 7.01
N ALA A 192 5.49 -2.17 6.51
CA ALA A 192 4.56 -1.38 7.31
C ALA A 192 3.42 -2.24 7.88
N ALA A 193 2.84 -3.15 7.09
CA ALA A 193 1.83 -4.10 7.59
C ALA A 193 2.39 -5.01 8.69
N TYR A 194 3.60 -5.54 8.51
CA TYR A 194 4.29 -6.31 9.55
C TYR A 194 4.63 -5.46 10.79
N GLU A 195 5.05 -4.21 10.60
CA GLU A 195 5.42 -3.32 11.70
C GLU A 195 4.22 -2.99 12.59
N LEU A 196 3.02 -2.80 12.03
CA LEU A 196 1.79 -2.64 12.83
C LEU A 196 1.58 -3.82 13.77
N PHE A 197 1.72 -5.05 13.25
CA PHE A 197 1.60 -6.26 14.06
C PHE A 197 2.69 -6.34 15.14
N ARG A 198 3.95 -6.08 14.76
CA ARG A 198 5.11 -6.08 15.66
C ARG A 198 4.94 -5.07 16.80
N GLN A 199 4.41 -3.88 16.52
CA GLN A 199 4.12 -2.85 17.52
C GLN A 199 3.10 -3.32 18.54
N ARG A 200 2.01 -3.98 18.12
CA ARG A 200 1.03 -4.54 19.06
C ARG A 200 1.67 -5.61 19.95
N VAL A 201 2.56 -6.45 19.42
CA VAL A 201 3.31 -7.46 20.21
C VAL A 201 4.23 -6.79 21.23
N ALA A 202 4.98 -5.75 20.82
CA ALA A 202 5.85 -4.99 21.72
C ALA A 202 5.05 -4.34 22.87
N GLU A 203 3.90 -3.74 22.55
CA GLU A 203 2.98 -3.15 23.53
C GLU A 203 2.43 -4.21 24.51
N ALA A 204 2.10 -5.41 24.03
CA ALA A 204 1.65 -6.50 24.89
C ALA A 204 2.74 -6.95 25.89
N ILE A 205 4.01 -6.92 25.48
CA ILE A 205 5.15 -7.21 26.36
C ILE A 205 5.34 -6.08 27.38
N GLU A 206 5.32 -4.83 26.92
CA GLU A 206 5.46 -3.64 27.79
C GLU A 206 4.38 -3.61 28.88
N ARG A 207 3.13 -3.87 28.49
CA ARG A 207 1.97 -3.95 29.40
C ARG A 207 1.89 -5.24 30.20
N ARG A 208 2.91 -6.11 30.15
CA ARG A 208 2.97 -7.41 30.85
C ARG A 208 1.78 -8.33 30.56
N ARG A 209 1.14 -8.16 29.40
CA ARG A 209 0.14 -9.11 28.87
C ARG A 209 0.83 -10.34 28.28
N LEU A 210 2.01 -10.15 27.69
CA LEU A 210 2.95 -11.21 27.33
C LEU A 210 4.18 -11.17 28.25
N ARG A 211 4.84 -12.31 28.40
CA ARG A 211 6.08 -12.44 29.18
C ARG A 211 7.18 -11.53 28.60
N PRO A 212 8.09 -10.98 29.43
CA PRO A 212 9.25 -10.25 28.93
C PRO A 212 10.09 -11.08 27.95
N GLY A 213 10.56 -10.44 26.88
CA GLY A 213 11.36 -11.07 25.84
C GLY A 213 11.63 -10.13 24.67
N ASP A 214 12.28 -10.67 23.64
CA ASP A 214 12.52 -9.96 22.38
C ASP A 214 11.19 -9.84 21.59
N PRO A 215 10.71 -8.60 21.31
CA PRO A 215 9.47 -8.39 20.58
C PRO A 215 9.54 -8.93 19.14
N ASP A 216 10.71 -8.93 18.51
CA ASP A 216 10.86 -9.43 17.14
C ASP A 216 10.73 -10.94 17.10
N LEU A 217 11.34 -11.63 18.07
CA LEU A 217 11.19 -13.08 18.20
C LEU A 217 9.72 -13.47 18.45
N ALA A 218 9.03 -12.77 19.35
CA ALA A 218 7.63 -13.03 19.65
C ALA A 218 6.72 -12.75 18.43
N ALA A 219 6.92 -11.61 17.78
CA ALA A 219 6.14 -11.22 16.60
C ALA A 219 6.38 -12.20 15.44
N GLN A 220 7.62 -12.53 15.12
CA GLN A 220 7.94 -13.48 14.05
C GLN A 220 7.41 -14.89 14.34
N THR A 221 7.38 -15.31 15.61
CA THR A 221 6.80 -16.61 16.00
C THR A 221 5.30 -16.66 15.73
N LEU A 222 4.55 -15.65 16.18
CA LEU A 222 3.12 -15.52 15.90
C LEU A 222 2.85 -15.41 14.40
N TRP A 223 3.61 -14.56 13.71
CA TRP A 223 3.50 -14.32 12.28
C TRP A 223 3.77 -15.58 11.46
N ALA A 224 4.80 -16.36 11.82
CA ALA A 224 5.09 -17.65 11.19
C ALA A 224 3.98 -18.66 11.41
N GLY A 225 3.37 -18.71 12.60
CA GLY A 225 2.21 -19.56 12.89
C GLY A 225 1.01 -19.22 12.00
N ILE A 226 0.67 -17.93 11.90
CA ILE A 226 -0.40 -17.43 11.02
C ILE A 226 -0.11 -17.81 9.57
N HIS A 227 1.07 -17.46 9.07
CA HIS A 227 1.48 -17.75 7.69
C HIS A 227 1.51 -19.24 7.37
N GLY A 228 1.92 -20.08 8.33
CA GLY A 228 1.92 -21.54 8.18
C GLY A 228 0.52 -22.06 7.92
N VAL A 229 -0.46 -21.66 8.74
CA VAL A 229 -1.87 -22.01 8.55
C VAL A 229 -2.35 -21.55 7.17
N LEU A 230 -2.23 -20.25 6.87
CA LEU A 230 -2.78 -19.69 5.64
C LEU A 230 -2.13 -20.27 4.38
N THR A 231 -0.81 -20.49 4.39
CA THR A 231 -0.09 -21.09 3.26
C THR A 231 -0.55 -22.54 3.04
N LEU A 232 -0.66 -23.34 4.10
CA LEU A 232 -1.08 -24.73 4.00
C LEU A 232 -2.53 -24.85 3.52
N THR A 233 -3.46 -24.10 4.12
CA THR A 233 -4.87 -24.12 3.71
C THR A 233 -5.06 -23.66 2.28
N ASN A 234 -4.20 -22.77 1.78
CA ASN A 234 -4.33 -22.21 0.44
C ASN A 234 -3.62 -23.02 -0.66
N SER A 235 -2.58 -23.79 -0.31
CA SER A 235 -1.78 -24.55 -1.28
C SER A 235 -2.09 -26.04 -1.31
N SER A 236 -2.78 -26.58 -0.29
CA SER A 236 -2.99 -28.01 -0.11
C SER A 236 -4.48 -28.38 -0.12
N ALA A 237 -5.17 -28.06 -1.22
CA ALA A 237 -6.62 -28.24 -1.37
C ALA A 237 -7.11 -29.70 -1.24
N SER A 238 -6.22 -30.69 -1.43
CA SER A 238 -6.56 -32.10 -1.24
C SER A 238 -6.65 -32.54 0.22
N PHE A 239 -6.10 -31.75 1.14
CA PHE A 239 -6.17 -32.03 2.57
C PHE A 239 -7.42 -31.37 3.17
N PRO A 240 -8.21 -32.08 3.99
CA PRO A 240 -9.45 -31.56 4.56
C PRO A 240 -9.17 -30.66 5.78
N PHE A 241 -8.56 -29.49 5.57
CA PHE A 241 -8.39 -28.50 6.63
C PHE A 241 -9.74 -28.00 7.14
N LEU A 242 -9.80 -27.72 8.45
CA LEU A 242 -10.87 -26.87 8.99
C LEU A 242 -10.75 -25.45 8.42
N PRO A 243 -11.82 -24.62 8.50
CA PRO A 243 -11.77 -23.22 8.12
C PRO A 243 -10.54 -22.49 8.69
N SER A 244 -9.84 -21.72 7.84
CA SER A 244 -8.60 -21.03 8.21
C SER A 244 -8.77 -20.11 9.42
N THR A 245 -9.93 -19.48 9.57
CA THR A 245 -10.28 -18.64 10.74
C THR A 245 -10.21 -19.42 12.05
N LEU A 246 -10.75 -20.64 12.10
CA LEU A 246 -10.69 -21.51 13.28
C LEU A 246 -9.27 -21.98 13.58
N LEU A 247 -8.52 -22.36 12.55
CA LEU A 247 -7.13 -22.79 12.69
C LEU A 247 -6.24 -21.63 13.19
N ILE A 248 -6.50 -20.40 12.73
CA ILE A 248 -5.83 -19.20 13.20
C ILE A 248 -6.14 -18.92 14.66
N ASP A 249 -7.41 -18.98 15.08
CA ASP A 249 -7.74 -18.81 16.50
C ASP A 249 -7.02 -19.86 17.36
N SER A 250 -7.01 -21.12 16.93
CA SER A 250 -6.34 -22.22 17.64
C SER A 250 -4.81 -22.05 17.73
N VAL A 251 -4.14 -21.71 16.63
CA VAL A 251 -2.67 -21.51 16.66
C VAL A 251 -2.30 -20.28 17.48
N MET A 252 -3.10 -19.21 17.41
CA MET A 252 -2.89 -18.00 18.19
C MET A 252 -3.12 -18.26 19.68
N ASP A 253 -4.14 -19.04 20.05
CA ASP A 253 -4.37 -19.48 21.42
C ASP A 253 -3.17 -20.22 21.98
N ALA A 254 -2.65 -21.20 21.24
CA ALA A 254 -1.51 -21.99 21.67
C ALA A 254 -0.24 -21.14 21.87
N ILE A 255 0.06 -20.26 20.90
CA ILE A 255 1.26 -19.41 20.98
C ILE A 255 1.10 -18.35 22.07
N LEU A 256 -0.04 -17.64 22.14
CA LEU A 256 -0.28 -16.61 23.15
C LEU A 256 -0.34 -17.19 24.56
N ALA A 257 -0.94 -18.37 24.76
CA ALA A 257 -0.90 -19.07 26.06
C ALA A 257 0.54 -19.41 26.47
N GLY A 258 1.35 -19.89 25.52
CA GLY A 258 2.77 -20.14 25.76
C GLY A 258 3.57 -18.86 26.07
N LEU A 259 3.20 -17.72 25.48
CA LEU A 259 3.79 -16.40 25.68
C LEU A 259 3.22 -15.65 26.90
N ASN A 260 2.21 -16.18 27.58
CA ASN A 260 1.51 -15.48 28.65
C ASN A 260 2.45 -15.13 29.83
N ALA A 261 2.32 -13.94 30.39
CA ALA A 261 3.18 -13.51 31.50
C ALA A 261 3.03 -14.36 32.76
N ALA A 262 1.84 -14.93 32.99
CA ALA A 262 1.57 -15.80 34.15
C ALA A 262 2.17 -17.21 34.03
N SER A 263 2.64 -17.64 32.85
CA SER A 263 3.17 -18.99 32.63
C SER A 263 4.65 -19.15 33.02
N THR A 264 5.25 -18.16 33.69
CA THR A 264 6.70 -18.13 33.96
C THR A 264 7.15 -19.02 35.10
N ASP A 265 6.25 -19.66 35.86
CA ASP A 265 6.62 -20.36 37.09
C ASP A 265 7.19 -21.79 36.90
N GLU A 266 6.97 -22.44 35.76
CA GLU A 266 7.42 -23.84 35.58
C GLU A 266 8.55 -24.05 34.55
N ARG A 267 8.76 -23.11 33.61
CA ARG A 267 9.76 -23.27 32.51
C ARG A 267 11.10 -22.58 32.76
N ALA A 268 11.32 -21.97 33.92
CA ALA A 268 12.56 -21.25 34.25
C ALA A 268 13.84 -22.11 34.26
N GLY A 269 13.74 -23.45 34.10
CA GLY A 269 14.87 -24.35 33.88
C GLY A 269 15.34 -24.50 32.42
N GLY A 270 14.57 -24.01 31.45
CA GLY A 270 14.93 -24.11 30.02
C GLY A 270 15.82 -22.96 29.59
N LYS A 271 17.09 -23.25 29.26
CA LYS A 271 18.08 -22.28 28.74
C LYS A 271 17.43 -21.33 27.72
N ALA A 272 17.36 -20.04 28.06
CA ALA A 272 16.97 -19.00 27.13
C ALA A 272 17.82 -19.12 25.85
N VAL A 273 17.17 -19.38 24.71
CA VAL A 273 17.83 -19.37 23.41
C VAL A 273 18.26 -17.93 23.14
N ARG A 274 19.53 -17.62 23.38
CA ARG A 274 20.13 -16.34 22.97
C ARG A 274 20.24 -16.35 21.45
N VAL A 275 19.31 -15.70 20.78
CA VAL A 275 19.49 -15.36 19.36
C VAL A 275 20.58 -14.28 19.31
N LYS A 276 21.78 -14.63 18.84
CA LYS A 276 22.78 -13.60 18.49
C LYS A 276 22.19 -12.80 17.33
N ALA A 277 22.02 -11.50 17.50
CA ALA A 277 21.62 -10.59 16.43
C ALA A 277 22.56 -10.77 15.24
N VAL A 278 22.06 -11.38 14.15
CA VAL A 278 22.78 -11.43 12.88
C VAL A 278 22.47 -10.12 12.16
N VAL A 279 23.28 -9.10 12.42
CA VAL A 279 23.29 -7.88 11.61
C VAL A 279 23.89 -8.25 10.25
N ARG A 280 23.04 -8.52 9.25
CA ARG A 280 23.51 -8.61 7.86
C ARG A 280 23.90 -7.20 7.41
N LYS A 281 25.21 -6.92 7.31
CA LYS A 281 25.73 -5.79 6.52
C LYS A 281 25.30 -6.00 5.07
N VAL A 282 24.30 -5.23 4.64
CA VAL A 282 24.00 -5.04 3.21
C VAL A 282 25.20 -4.31 2.62
N HIS A 283 26.09 -5.04 1.97
CA HIS A 283 27.11 -4.43 1.12
C HIS A 283 26.39 -4.00 -0.16
N GLY A 284 26.19 -2.69 -0.32
CA GLY A 284 25.82 -2.12 -1.61
C GLY A 284 26.92 -2.39 -2.64
N PRO A 285 26.59 -2.49 -3.94
CA PRO A 285 27.58 -2.71 -4.98
C PRO A 285 28.60 -1.57 -4.99
N THR A 286 29.88 -1.93 -4.91
CA THR A 286 31.00 -1.02 -5.15
C THR A 286 30.94 -0.51 -6.59
N PRO A 287 31.17 0.79 -6.85
CA PRO A 287 31.25 1.28 -8.21
C PRO A 287 32.54 0.77 -8.86
N ASP A 288 32.39 0.01 -9.94
CA ASP A 288 33.50 -0.44 -10.77
C ASP A 288 34.26 0.77 -11.32
N GLY A 289 35.51 0.89 -10.89
CA GLY A 289 36.46 1.85 -11.41
C GLY A 289 36.81 1.50 -12.85
N HIS A 290 36.64 2.47 -13.74
CA HIS A 290 37.23 2.49 -15.07
C HIS A 290 38.72 2.12 -15.02
N SER A 291 39.11 1.09 -15.75
CA SER A 291 40.50 0.76 -16.04
C SER A 291 40.61 0.24 -17.48
N GLN A 292 40.94 1.19 -18.36
CA GLN A 292 41.81 1.09 -19.54
C GLN A 292 41.95 -0.26 -20.27
N ARG A 293 41.46 -0.28 -21.52
CA ARG A 293 41.96 -1.18 -22.56
C ARG A 293 43.36 -0.72 -22.98
N ALA A 294 44.37 -1.51 -22.66
CA ALA A 294 45.67 -1.53 -23.33
C ALA A 294 45.70 -2.74 -24.27
N GLY A 295 46.25 -2.53 -25.47
CA GLY A 295 46.12 -3.42 -26.60
C GLY A 295 46.88 -4.75 -26.49
N THR A 296 46.43 -5.70 -27.31
CA THR A 296 47.19 -6.87 -27.69
C THR A 296 47.32 -6.86 -29.21
N SER A 297 48.50 -6.45 -29.66
CA SER A 297 49.12 -6.92 -30.90
C SER A 297 49.35 -8.43 -30.80
N ALA A 298 48.88 -9.16 -31.81
CA ALA A 298 49.33 -10.51 -32.12
C ALA A 298 49.71 -10.52 -33.60
N GLU A 299 50.98 -10.80 -33.83
CA GLU A 299 51.58 -11.16 -35.11
C GLU A 299 51.13 -12.57 -35.54
N GLU A 300 51.31 -12.81 -36.84
CA GLU A 300 51.04 -14.01 -37.66
C GLU A 300 49.62 -14.22 -38.20
#